data_AF-A0A6P2DGR6-F1
#
_entry.id   AF-A0A6P2DGR6-F1
#
_cell.length_a   1.000
_cell.length_b   1.000
_cell.length_c   1.000
_cell.angle_alpha   90.00
_cell.angle_beta   90.00
_cell.angle_gamma   90.00
#
_symmetry.space_group_name_H-M   'P 1'
#
loop_
_entity.id
_entity.type
_entity.pdbx_description
1 polymer ?
#
loop_
_entity_poly.entity_id
_entity_poly.type
_entity_poly.pdbx_seq_one_letter_code
_entity_poly.pdbx_strand_id
1 'polypeptide(L)'
;MSDVTTGQILTGPLFHEPVRVETVPPAVGGALTLGVVGLTTEKFRKVTLEATQLAQLQVITATSDFAGDGALIRLGIQADALGIAYEFDPYFALSISRVDPLPHQLEAVYDYLLKLARVRFLLADAAGAGKTVMSCQGCSSAN
;
A
#
# COMPACT_ATOMS: atom_id res chain seq x y z
N MET A 1 -8.51 35.10 -17.49
CA MET A 1 -8.84 35.16 -16.05
C MET A 1 -9.17 33.74 -15.67
N SER A 2 -8.31 33.11 -14.88
CA SER A 2 -8.49 31.73 -14.43
C SER A 2 -9.65 31.71 -13.43
N ASP A 3 -10.78 31.14 -13.82
CA ASP A 3 -11.93 30.98 -12.93
C ASP A 3 -11.57 29.95 -11.85
N VAL A 4 -11.24 30.44 -10.65
CA VAL A 4 -11.00 29.62 -9.48
C VAL A 4 -12.34 29.05 -9.02
N THR A 5 -12.46 27.73 -9.02
CA THR A 5 -13.69 27.03 -8.59
C THR A 5 -13.47 26.27 -7.29
N THR A 6 -14.56 26.08 -6.54
CA THR A 6 -14.55 25.27 -5.33
C THR A 6 -14.05 23.85 -5.63
N GLY A 7 -13.18 23.32 -4.76
CA GLY A 7 -12.58 21.99 -4.87
C GLY A 7 -11.21 21.97 -5.57
N GLN A 8 -10.79 23.06 -6.21
CA GLN A 8 -9.47 23.13 -6.85
C GLN A 8 -8.33 23.15 -5.82
N ILE A 9 -7.19 22.56 -6.19
CA ILE A 9 -5.95 22.64 -5.42
C ILE A 9 -5.09 23.75 -6.02
N LEU A 10 -4.67 24.69 -5.18
CA LEU A 10 -3.83 25.83 -5.53
C LEU A 10 -2.44 25.67 -4.91
N THR A 11 -1.43 26.06 -5.66
CA THR A 11 -0.05 26.23 -5.18
C THR A 11 0.49 27.57 -5.64
N GLY A 12 1.44 28.13 -4.89
CA GLY A 12 2.07 29.40 -5.23
C GLY A 12 2.82 30.01 -4.05
N PRO A 13 3.52 31.14 -4.28
CA PRO A 13 4.37 31.77 -3.27
C PRO A 13 3.60 32.32 -2.05
N LEU A 14 2.28 32.46 -2.17
CA LEU A 14 1.37 32.88 -1.10
C LEU A 14 1.09 31.79 -0.07
N PHE A 15 1.37 30.51 -0.41
CA PHE A 15 1.07 29.37 0.43
C PHE A 15 2.35 28.55 0.68
N HIS A 16 2.59 28.18 1.94
CA HIS A 16 3.72 27.31 2.31
C HIS A 16 3.45 25.82 2.02
N GLU A 17 2.21 25.48 1.68
CA GLU A 17 1.76 24.13 1.32
C GLU A 17 0.67 24.25 0.23
N PRO A 18 0.36 23.17 -0.50
CA PRO A 18 -0.80 23.15 -1.40
C PRO A 18 -2.11 23.32 -0.61
N VAL A 19 -3.00 24.17 -1.11
CA VAL A 19 -4.28 24.46 -0.45
C VAL A 19 -5.46 24.13 -1.36
N ARG A 20 -6.53 23.58 -0.79
CA ARG A 20 -7.80 23.32 -1.48
C ARG A 20 -8.77 24.47 -1.27
N VAL A 21 -9.42 24.93 -2.33
CA VAL A 21 -10.46 25.96 -2.27
C VAL A 21 -11.75 25.36 -1.74
N GLU A 22 -12.27 25.85 -0.61
CA GLU A 22 -13.58 25.45 -0.08
C GLU A 22 -14.68 26.44 -0.42
N THR A 23 -14.37 27.74 -0.41
CA THR A 23 -15.38 28.78 -0.64
C THR A 23 -14.86 29.88 -1.53
N VAL A 24 -15.67 30.27 -2.51
CA VAL A 24 -15.41 31.39 -3.43
C VAL A 24 -16.57 32.38 -3.31
N PRO A 25 -16.60 33.23 -2.27
CA PRO A 25 -17.56 34.33 -2.20
C PRO A 25 -17.37 35.31 -3.38
N PRO A 26 -18.44 36.02 -3.79
CA PRO A 26 -18.40 36.95 -4.90
C PRO A 26 -17.36 38.05 -4.65
N ALA A 27 -16.61 38.42 -5.69
CA ALA A 27 -15.58 39.46 -5.60
C ALA A 27 -16.22 40.80 -5.20
N VAL A 28 -15.65 41.46 -4.20
CA VAL A 28 -16.09 42.79 -3.74
C VAL A 28 -14.94 43.76 -3.96
N GLY A 29 -15.18 44.81 -4.76
CA GLY A 29 -14.19 45.88 -4.95
C GLY A 29 -12.93 45.49 -5.72
N GLY A 30 -12.98 44.48 -6.60
CA GLY A 30 -11.85 44.06 -7.43
C GLY A 30 -10.87 43.09 -6.76
N ALA A 31 -11.07 42.79 -5.48
CA ALA A 31 -10.35 41.73 -4.76
C ALA A 31 -11.22 40.47 -4.63
N LEU A 32 -10.63 39.31 -4.85
CA LEU A 32 -11.29 38.01 -4.71
C LEU A 32 -10.94 37.42 -3.34
N THR A 33 -11.95 37.11 -2.54
CA THR A 33 -11.73 36.44 -1.26
C THR A 33 -11.98 34.95 -1.41
N LEU A 34 -11.01 34.12 -1.02
CA LEU A 34 -11.08 32.66 -1.06
C LEU A 34 -10.98 32.09 0.36
N GLY A 35 -11.83 31.12 0.68
CA GLY A 35 -11.61 30.23 1.81
C GLY A 35 -10.84 29.01 1.32
N VAL A 36 -9.66 28.77 1.89
CA VAL A 36 -8.76 27.69 1.51
C VAL A 36 -8.38 26.83 2.71
N VAL A 37 -8.14 25.54 2.49
CA VAL A 37 -7.72 24.57 3.51
C VAL A 37 -6.41 23.93 3.07
N GLY A 38 -5.40 23.93 3.93
CA GLY A 38 -4.12 23.24 3.66
C GLY A 38 -4.29 21.73 3.54
N LEU A 39 -3.66 21.09 2.54
CA LEU A 39 -3.75 19.64 2.37
C LEU A 39 -2.97 18.85 3.42
N THR A 40 -1.92 19.44 4.01
CA THR A 40 -1.11 18.77 5.05
C THR A 40 -1.55 19.20 6.43
N THR A 41 -1.78 20.49 6.64
CA THR A 41 -2.11 21.01 7.97
C THR A 41 -3.60 20.93 8.30
N GLU A 42 -4.46 20.72 7.31
CA GLU A 42 -5.94 20.77 7.43
C GLU A 42 -6.46 22.10 8.02
N LYS A 43 -5.64 23.15 8.01
CA LYS A 43 -6.03 24.45 8.57
C LYS A 43 -6.78 25.28 7.55
N PHE A 44 -7.98 25.72 7.93
CA PHE A 44 -8.75 26.69 7.17
C PHE A 44 -8.17 28.11 7.32
N ARG A 45 -8.03 28.82 6.21
CA ARG A 45 -7.66 30.24 6.16
C ARG A 45 -8.48 30.97 5.10
N LYS A 46 -8.85 32.20 5.42
CA LYS A 46 -9.49 33.13 4.49
C LYS A 46 -8.42 34.07 3.93
N VAL A 47 -8.31 34.14 2.61
CA VAL A 47 -7.30 34.95 1.92
C VAL A 47 -7.98 35.85 0.92
N THR A 48 -7.66 37.14 0.98
CA THR A 48 -8.10 38.13 0.00
C THR A 48 -6.96 38.34 -0.99
N LEU A 49 -7.23 38.12 -2.26
CA LEU A 49 -6.24 38.15 -3.34
C LEU A 49 -6.59 39.23 -4.35
N GLU A 50 -5.57 40.00 -4.74
CA GLU A 50 -5.63 40.92 -5.87
C GLU A 50 -5.38 40.20 -7.20
N ALA A 51 -5.71 40.85 -8.32
CA ALA A 51 -5.51 40.27 -9.65
C ALA A 51 -4.05 39.88 -9.95
N THR A 52 -3.08 40.65 -9.42
CA THR A 52 -1.64 40.37 -9.54
C THR A 52 -1.21 39.14 -8.75
N GLN A 53 -1.79 38.93 -7.57
CA GLN A 53 -1.54 37.77 -6.72
C GLN A 53 -2.18 36.50 -7.29
N LEU A 54 -3.39 36.61 -7.85
CA LEU A 54 -4.06 35.53 -8.58
C LEU A 54 -3.23 35.04 -9.77
N ALA A 55 -2.53 35.94 -10.48
CA ALA A 55 -1.66 35.57 -11.60
C ALA A 55 -0.42 34.77 -11.17
N GLN A 56 -0.05 34.80 -9.89
CA GLN A 56 1.06 34.02 -9.34
C GLN A 56 0.64 32.63 -8.83
N LEU A 57 -0.66 32.33 -8.81
CA LEU A 57 -1.17 31.05 -8.37
C LEU A 57 -1.24 30.06 -9.53
N GLN A 58 -0.82 28.83 -9.25
CA GLN A 58 -0.94 27.70 -10.17
C GLN A 58 -2.00 26.74 -9.64
N VAL A 59 -2.91 26.33 -10.53
CA VAL A 59 -3.90 25.30 -10.21
C VAL A 59 -3.24 23.94 -10.44
N ILE A 60 -3.07 23.16 -9.37
CA ILE A 60 -2.68 21.76 -9.49
C ILE A 60 -3.91 21.01 -9.96
N THR A 61 -3.98 20.73 -11.25
CA THR A 61 -4.94 19.76 -11.75
C THR A 61 -4.35 18.39 -11.51
N ALA A 62 -4.93 17.63 -10.59
CA ALA A 62 -4.62 16.22 -10.43
C ALA A 62 -5.19 15.45 -11.62
N THR A 63 -4.57 15.60 -12.79
CA THR A 63 -4.78 14.66 -13.90
C THR A 63 -3.95 13.43 -13.59
N SER A 64 -4.56 12.47 -12.89
CA SER A 64 -4.05 11.10 -12.89
C SER A 64 -4.23 10.58 -14.30
N ASP A 65 -3.14 10.45 -15.03
CA ASP A 65 -3.13 9.98 -16.42
C ASP A 65 -3.48 8.48 -16.51
N PHE A 66 -3.44 7.74 -15.38
CA PHE A 66 -3.71 6.30 -15.27
C PHE A 66 -3.05 5.49 -16.39
N ALA A 67 -1.94 6.00 -16.95
CA ALA A 67 -1.26 5.45 -18.11
C ALA A 67 -0.25 4.35 -17.72
N GLY A 68 -0.26 3.94 -16.44
CA GLY A 68 0.55 2.85 -15.94
C GLY A 68 0.13 1.51 -16.57
N ASP A 69 1.10 0.60 -16.69
CA ASP A 69 0.83 -0.75 -17.17
C ASP A 69 0.01 -1.54 -16.13
N GLY A 70 -1.25 -1.80 -16.45
CA GLY A 70 -2.14 -2.60 -15.61
C GLY A 70 -1.64 -4.03 -15.38
N ALA A 71 -0.81 -4.59 -16.27
CA ALA A 71 -0.22 -5.90 -16.08
C ALA A 71 0.78 -5.91 -14.92
N LEU A 72 1.60 -4.86 -14.77
CA LEU A 72 2.54 -4.71 -13.65
C LEU A 72 1.81 -4.54 -12.32
N ILE A 73 0.72 -3.77 -12.29
CA ILE A 73 -0.09 -3.63 -11.08
C ILE A 73 -0.71 -4.97 -10.69
N ARG A 74 -1.30 -5.68 -11.65
CA ARG A 74 -1.86 -7.02 -11.41
C ARG A 74 -0.81 -8.00 -10.89
N LEU A 75 0.39 -7.98 -11.48
CA LEU A 75 1.49 -8.83 -11.04
C LEU A 75 1.91 -8.50 -9.60
N GLY A 76 2.03 -7.22 -9.26
CA GLY A 76 2.33 -6.78 -7.90
C GLY A 76 1.31 -7.27 -6.88
N ILE A 77 0.01 -7.13 -7.18
CA ILE A 77 -1.08 -7.61 -6.32
C ILE A 77 -1.01 -9.13 -6.14
N GLN A 78 -0.73 -9.88 -7.21
CA GLN A 78 -0.61 -11.33 -7.12
C GLN A 78 0.62 -11.78 -6.33
N ALA A 79 1.74 -11.09 -6.48
CA ALA A 79 2.95 -11.36 -5.70
C ALA A 79 2.71 -11.10 -4.21
N ASP A 80 2.02 -10.01 -3.86
CA ASP A 80 1.66 -9.68 -2.48
C ASP A 80 0.69 -10.72 -1.89
N ALA A 81 -0.34 -11.11 -2.66
CA ALA A 81 -1.28 -12.16 -2.26
C ALA A 81 -0.58 -13.50 -1.99
N LEU A 82 0.41 -13.88 -2.81
CA LEU A 82 1.23 -15.07 -2.57
C LEU A 82 2.12 -14.91 -1.34
N GLY A 83 2.64 -13.71 -1.10
CA GLY A 83 3.46 -13.38 0.07
C GLY A 83 2.72 -13.61 1.39
N ILE A 84 1.42 -13.30 1.45
CA ILE A 84 0.59 -13.47 2.66
C ILE A 84 -0.22 -14.77 2.68
N ALA A 85 -0.14 -15.61 1.65
CA ALA A 85 -0.99 -16.79 1.52
C ALA A 85 -0.84 -17.79 2.68
N TYR A 86 0.34 -17.84 3.31
CA TYR A 86 0.61 -18.68 4.48
C TYR A 86 -0.25 -18.32 5.71
N GLU A 87 -0.79 -17.10 5.80
CA GLU A 87 -1.65 -16.67 6.91
C GLU A 87 -3.04 -17.30 6.83
N PHE A 88 -3.51 -17.58 5.61
CA PHE A 88 -4.86 -18.10 5.35
C PHE A 88 -4.87 -19.60 5.16
N ASP A 89 -3.78 -20.17 4.65
CA ASP A 89 -3.58 -21.60 4.51
C ASP A 89 -2.30 -22.02 5.26
N PRO A 90 -2.43 -22.56 6.48
CA PRO A 90 -1.29 -23.10 7.23
C PRO A 90 -0.53 -24.18 6.45
N TYR A 91 -1.18 -24.84 5.50
CA TYR A 91 -0.63 -25.89 4.65
C TYR A 91 -0.23 -25.37 3.26
N PHE A 92 -0.13 -24.06 3.05
CA PHE A 92 0.14 -23.45 1.75
C PHE A 92 1.38 -24.03 1.05
N ALA A 93 2.44 -24.31 1.81
CA ALA A 93 3.65 -24.90 1.25
C ALA A 93 3.44 -26.33 0.68
N LEU A 94 2.43 -27.08 1.14
CA LEU A 94 2.06 -28.39 0.59
C LEU A 94 1.34 -28.24 -0.74
N SER A 95 0.38 -27.31 -0.82
CA SER A 95 -0.46 -27.14 -2.01
C SER A 95 0.33 -26.68 -3.24
N ILE A 96 1.50 -26.07 -3.03
CA ILE A 96 2.45 -25.69 -4.09
C ILE A 96 3.65 -26.65 -4.24
N SER A 97 3.76 -27.67 -3.39
CA SER A 97 4.85 -28.65 -3.45
C SER A 97 4.52 -29.81 -4.40
N ARG A 98 5.55 -30.43 -4.97
CA ARG A 98 5.44 -31.70 -5.73
C ARG A 98 5.50 -32.95 -4.84
N VAL A 99 5.23 -32.79 -3.55
CA VAL A 99 5.37 -33.85 -2.56
C VAL A 99 3.98 -34.21 -2.06
N ASP A 100 3.66 -35.50 -2.08
CA ASP A 100 2.48 -36.07 -1.43
C ASP A 100 2.90 -36.75 -0.12
N PRO A 101 3.02 -36.00 1.00
CA PRO A 101 3.41 -36.60 2.27
C PRO A 101 2.30 -37.44 2.86
N LEU A 102 2.68 -38.46 3.62
CA LEU A 102 1.75 -39.31 4.35
C LEU A 102 1.12 -38.53 5.52
N PRO A 103 -0.10 -38.87 5.97
CA PRO A 103 -0.79 -38.14 7.03
C PRO A 103 0.02 -37.94 8.33
N HIS A 104 0.80 -38.94 8.74
CA HIS A 104 1.66 -38.84 9.92
C HIS A 104 2.86 -37.89 9.73
N GLN A 105 3.32 -37.66 8.50
CA GLN A 105 4.40 -36.72 8.19
C GLN A 105 3.91 -35.27 8.27
N LEU A 106 2.64 -35.04 7.93
CA LEU A 106 1.99 -33.74 8.09
C LEU A 106 1.91 -33.32 9.54
N GLU A 107 1.45 -34.24 10.41
CA GLU A 107 1.37 -34.01 11.87
C GLU A 107 2.76 -33.68 12.45
N ALA A 108 3.80 -34.46 12.10
CA ALA A 108 5.15 -34.21 12.60
C ALA A 108 5.68 -32.81 12.23
N VAL A 109 5.42 -32.35 11.00
CA VAL A 109 5.95 -31.07 10.49
C VAL A 109 5.12 -29.87 10.95
N TYR A 110 3.81 -29.89 10.70
CA TYR A 110 2.94 -28.73 10.94
C TYR A 110 2.46 -28.62 12.38
N ASP A 111 2.24 -29.75 13.07
CA ASP A 111 1.74 -29.71 14.44
C ASP A 111 2.84 -29.63 15.50
N TYR A 112 4.05 -30.10 15.19
CA TYR A 112 5.15 -30.15 16.15
C TYR A 112 6.37 -29.32 15.73
N LEU A 113 6.95 -29.55 14.54
CA LEU A 113 8.21 -28.91 14.15
C LEU A 113 8.10 -27.40 13.91
N LEU A 114 7.08 -26.94 13.17
CA LEU A 114 6.91 -25.52 12.83
C LEU A 114 6.51 -24.64 14.03
N LYS A 115 5.90 -25.21 15.08
CA LYS A 115 5.46 -24.46 16.28
C LYS A 115 6.59 -24.18 17.27
N LEU A 116 7.77 -24.77 17.08
CA LEU A 116 8.88 -24.68 18.03
C LEU A 116 9.91 -23.64 17.57
N ALA A 117 10.11 -22.59 18.37
CA ALA A 117 10.98 -21.44 18.08
C ALA A 117 12.48 -21.78 17.86
N ARG A 118 12.91 -23.00 18.22
CA ARG A 118 14.27 -23.51 17.97
C ARG A 118 14.20 -24.99 17.62
N VAL A 119 14.37 -25.32 16.34
CA VAL A 119 14.35 -26.70 15.86
C VAL A 119 15.72 -27.34 16.13
N ARG A 120 15.80 -28.21 17.14
CA ARG A 120 16.91 -29.15 17.35
C ARG A 120 16.34 -30.56 17.56
N PHE A 121 15.83 -31.16 16.49
CA PHE A 121 15.36 -32.54 16.51
C PHE A 121 16.31 -33.45 15.74
N LEU A 122 16.57 -34.62 16.33
CA LEU A 122 17.12 -35.77 15.62
C LEU A 122 15.94 -36.50 14.97
N LEU A 123 15.73 -36.31 13.66
CA LEU A 123 14.76 -37.10 12.89
C LEU A 123 15.32 -38.51 12.71
N ALA A 124 14.94 -39.42 13.62
CA ALA A 124 15.42 -40.80 13.65
C ALA A 124 14.27 -41.81 13.46
N ASP A 125 13.46 -41.63 12.42
CA ASP A 125 12.57 -42.73 11.97
C ASP A 125 13.36 -43.77 11.14
N ALA A 126 12.78 -44.91 10.79
CA ALA A 126 13.43 -45.97 9.99
C ALA A 126 13.87 -45.50 8.58
N ALA A 127 14.96 -46.07 8.05
CA ALA A 127 15.50 -45.70 6.73
C ALA A 127 14.43 -45.85 5.62
N GLY A 128 14.24 -44.81 4.79
CA GLY A 128 13.24 -44.78 3.70
C GLY A 128 11.94 -44.00 4.00
N ALA A 129 11.70 -43.58 5.25
CA ALA A 129 10.46 -42.89 5.67
C ALA A 129 10.36 -41.38 5.32
N GLY A 130 11.05 -40.90 4.27
CA GLY A 130 10.87 -39.50 3.81
C GLY A 130 11.55 -38.41 4.67
N LYS A 131 12.59 -38.74 5.45
CA LYS A 131 13.36 -37.75 6.25
C LYS A 131 13.88 -36.55 5.45
N THR A 132 14.31 -36.79 4.21
CA THR A 132 14.79 -35.74 3.30
C THR A 132 13.66 -34.80 2.88
N VAL A 133 12.47 -35.35 2.65
CA VAL A 133 11.26 -34.57 2.30
C VAL A 133 10.83 -33.68 3.47
N MET A 134 10.81 -34.23 4.70
CA MET A 134 10.46 -33.49 5.91
C MET A 134 11.43 -32.33 6.20
N SER A 135 12.72 -32.49 5.88
CA SER A 135 13.71 -31.41 6.04
C SER A 135 13.54 -30.28 5.02
N CYS A 136 13.19 -30.60 3.76
CA CYS A 136 12.97 -29.57 2.73
C CYS A 136 11.77 -28.67 3.06
N GLN A 137 10.74 -29.21 3.71
CA GLN A 137 9.54 -28.46 4.08
C GLN A 137 9.78 -27.46 5.22
N GLY A 138 10.75 -27.72 6.10
CA GLY A 138 11.11 -26.84 7.21
C GLY A 138 12.04 -25.66 6.86
N CYS A 139 12.65 -25.65 5.67
CA CYS A 139 13.64 -24.61 5.30
C CYS A 139 13.05 -23.33 4.71
N SER A 140 11.75 -23.25 4.41
CA SER A 140 11.15 -22.09 3.72
C SER A 140 10.72 -20.94 4.65
N SER A 141 10.89 -21.04 5.98
CA SER A 141 10.44 -20.05 6.98
C SER A 141 11.59 -19.41 7.78
N ALA A 142 12.82 -19.48 7.27
CA ALA A 142 13.99 -18.89 7.92
C ALA A 142 14.80 -18.06 6.93
N ASN A 143 14.21 -16.96 6.43
CA ASN A 143 14.93 -15.74 6.09
C ASN A 143 13.99 -14.54 6.08
#